data_AF-A0A420VKD0-F1
#
_entry.id   AF-A0A420VKD0-F1
#
_cell.length_a   1.000
_cell.length_b   1.000
_cell.length_c   1.000
_cell.angle_alpha   90.00
_cell.angle_beta   90.00
_cell.angle_gamma   90.00
#
_symmetry.space_group_name_H-M   'P 1'
#
loop_
_entity.id
_entity.type
_entity.pdbx_description
1 polymer ?
#
loop_
_entity_poly.entity_id
_entity_poly.type
_entity_poly.pdbx_seq_one_letter_code
_entity_poly.pdbx_strand_id
1 'polypeptide(L)' 'MPILRKEGMAVKDMKWIFLFYAVLAVLAMAGIGFSISLRNAALGFFFLVFLFFIMGIGFQTKKKWREEGKL' A
#
# COMPACT_ATOMS: atom_id res chain seq x y z
N MET A 1 -15.05 32.59 27.82
CA MET A 1 -14.82 31.17 27.44
C MET A 1 -15.48 30.90 26.09
N PRO A 2 -14.76 30.35 25.10
CA PRO A 2 -15.36 29.39 24.19
C PRO A 2 -14.52 28.11 24.12
N ILE A 3 -15.20 27.00 24.40
CA ILE A 3 -14.71 25.63 24.53
C ILE A 3 -15.03 24.87 23.25
N LEU A 4 -14.74 25.44 22.08
CA LEU A 4 -15.00 24.75 20.82
C LEU A 4 -13.87 23.77 20.52
N ARG A 5 -13.90 22.67 21.28
CA ARG A 5 -13.37 21.36 20.93
C ARG A 5 -13.82 21.04 19.50
N LYS A 6 -12.97 21.33 18.52
CA LYS A 6 -13.08 20.77 17.17
C LYS A 6 -12.67 19.30 17.21
N GLU A 7 -13.47 18.46 17.85
CA GLU A 7 -13.44 17.00 17.64
C GLU A 7 -14.13 16.67 16.31
N GLY A 8 -13.56 17.16 15.22
CA GLY A 8 -14.13 16.97 13.89
C GLY A 8 -13.15 17.21 12.75
N MET A 9 -11.84 17.22 13.00
CA MET A 9 -10.86 17.46 11.94
C MET A 9 -9.78 16.37 11.96
N ALA A 10 -9.86 15.46 10.99
CA ALA A 10 -8.72 14.97 10.20
C ALA A 10 -9.00 13.66 9.44
N VAL A 11 -10.25 13.27 9.14
CA VAL A 11 -10.50 12.32 8.03
C VAL A 11 -10.52 13.07 6.69
N LYS A 12 -9.70 14.12 6.57
CA LYS A 12 -9.58 14.89 5.33
C LYS A 12 -8.57 14.18 4.44
N ASP A 13 -9.12 13.58 3.38
CA ASP A 13 -8.40 13.24 2.16
C ASP A 13 -7.37 12.11 2.27
N MET A 14 -7.58 11.13 3.16
CA MET A 14 -6.80 9.90 3.09
C MET A 14 -7.14 9.17 1.79
N LYS A 15 -6.22 9.21 0.84
CA LYS A 15 -6.38 8.61 -0.48
C LYS A 15 -6.48 7.09 -0.33
N TRP A 16 -7.69 6.56 -0.42
CA TRP A 16 -8.00 5.13 -0.33
C TRP A 16 -7.20 4.24 -1.30
N ILE A 17 -6.64 4.80 -2.38
CA ILE A 17 -5.74 4.05 -3.27
C ILE A 17 -4.52 3.49 -2.52
N PHE A 18 -3.98 4.22 -1.54
CA PHE A 18 -2.80 3.74 -0.80
C PHE A 18 -3.14 2.57 0.11
N LEU A 19 -4.37 2.54 0.63
CA LEU A 19 -4.88 1.39 1.35
C LEU A 19 -4.99 0.18 0.42
N PHE A 20 -5.46 0.37 -0.81
CA PHE A 20 -5.52 -0.69 -1.81
C PHE A 20 -4.13 -1.25 -2.15
N TYR A 21 -3.12 -0.39 -2.36
CA TYR A 21 -1.73 -0.83 -2.56
C TYR A 21 -1.17 -1.59 -1.34
N ALA A 22 -1.51 -1.17 -0.12
CA ALA A 22 -1.08 -1.85 1.10
C ALA A 22 -1.70 -3.24 1.23
N VAL A 23 -3.01 -3.38 1.00
CA VAL A 23 -3.70 -4.68 1.02
C VAL A 23 -3.11 -5.62 -0.04
N LEU A 24 -2.89 -5.12 -1.25
CA LEU A 24 -2.24 -5.87 -2.31
C LEU A 24 -0.82 -6.34 -1.94
N ALA A 25 -0.03 -5.49 -1.30
CA ALA A 25 1.30 -5.87 -0.84
C ALA A 25 1.26 -6.97 0.24
N VAL A 26 0.29 -6.89 1.18
CA VAL A 26 0.07 -7.93 2.20
C VAL A 26 -0.33 -9.25 1.55
N LEU A 27 -1.22 -9.22 0.56
CA LEU A 27 -1.61 -10.42 -0.20
C LEU A 27 -0.41 -11.03 -0.95
N ALA A 28 0.45 -10.20 -1.53
CA ALA A 28 1.69 -10.66 -2.16
C ALA A 28 2.64 -11.33 -1.13
N MET A 29 2.82 -10.73 0.05
CA MET A 29 3.61 -11.35 1.13
C MET A 29 3.02 -12.67 1.62
N ALA A 30 1.69 -12.76 1.75
CA ALA A 30 1.02 -14.01 2.08
C ALA A 30 1.24 -15.09 1.01
N GLY A 31 1.22 -14.70 -0.28
CA GLY A 31 1.54 -15.56 -1.41
C GLY A 31 2.98 -16.12 -1.36
N ILE A 32 3.96 -15.30 -0.95
CA ILE A 32 5.34 -15.78 -0.71
C ILE A 32 5.34 -16.87 0.38
N GLY A 33 4.64 -16.64 1.50
CA GLY A 33 4.50 -17.62 2.58
C GLY A 33 3.88 -18.93 2.10
N PHE A 34 2.79 -18.86 1.33
CA PHE A 34 2.14 -20.01 0.74
C PHE A 34 3.07 -20.79 -0.21
N SER A 35 3.86 -20.07 -0.99
CA SER A 35 4.85 -20.68 -1.89
C SER A 35 5.95 -21.44 -1.15
N ILE A 36 6.39 -20.93 0.00
CA ILE A 36 7.37 -21.59 0.86
C ILE A 36 6.78 -22.88 1.42
N SER A 37 5.51 -22.86 1.86
CA SER A 37 4.80 -24.05 2.34
C SER A 37 4.70 -25.15 1.27
N LEU A 38 4.51 -24.76 0.00
CA LEU A 38 4.49 -25.66 -1.15
C LEU A 38 5.89 -26.11 -1.62
N ARG A 39 6.97 -25.61 -0.99
CA ARG A 39 8.37 -25.81 -1.41
C ARG A 39 8.61 -25.49 -2.88
N ASN A 40 7.84 -24.56 -3.43
CA ASN A 40 7.92 -24.19 -4.83
C ASN A 40 8.68 -22.87 -4.98
N ALA A 41 9.96 -22.95 -5.34
CA ALA A 41 10.79 -21.75 -5.48
C ALA A 41 10.34 -20.83 -6.63
N ALA A 42 9.72 -21.39 -7.68
CA ALA A 42 9.27 -20.61 -8.83
C ALA A 42 8.07 -19.70 -8.48
N LEU A 43 7.08 -20.22 -7.73
CA LEU A 43 5.99 -19.38 -7.21
C LEU A 43 6.53 -18.28 -6.28
N GLY A 44 7.55 -18.59 -5.47
CA GLY A 44 8.10 -17.65 -4.50
C GLY A 44 8.79 -16.49 -5.20
N PHE A 45 9.57 -16.79 -6.24
CA PHE A 45 10.17 -15.79 -7.10
C PHE A 45 9.13 -14.93 -7.82
N PHE A 46 8.05 -15.54 -8.32
CA PHE A 46 6.94 -14.82 -8.95
C PHE A 46 6.30 -13.81 -7.98
N PHE A 47 5.95 -14.23 -6.77
CA PHE A 47 5.38 -13.31 -5.77
C PHE A 47 6.37 -12.24 -5.30
N LEU A 48 7.67 -12.54 -5.26
CA LEU A 48 8.70 -11.57 -4.95
C LEU A 48 8.73 -10.45 -6.00
N VAL A 49 8.81 -10.81 -7.29
CA VAL A 49 8.79 -9.84 -8.41
C VAL A 49 7.48 -9.06 -8.40
N PHE A 50 6.35 -9.74 -8.17
CA PHE A 50 5.04 -9.10 -8.06
C PHE A 50 5.00 -8.06 -6.93
N LEU A 51 5.56 -8.38 -5.76
CA LEU A 51 5.65 -7.46 -4.62
C LEU A 51 6.47 -6.21 -4.97
N PHE A 52 7.62 -6.36 -5.63
CA PHE A 52 8.40 -5.21 -6.12
C PHE A 52 7.61 -4.37 -7.13
N PHE A 53 6.81 -4.99 -7.98
CA PHE A 53 5.97 -4.29 -8.95
C PHE A 53 4.90 -3.43 -8.27
N ILE A 54 4.21 -3.98 -7.26
CA ILE A 54 3.20 -3.24 -6.48
C ILE A 54 3.82 -2.07 -5.72
N MET A 55 4.97 -2.30 -5.09
CA MET A 55 5.72 -1.23 -4.42
C MET A 55 6.16 -0.14 -5.42
N GLY A 56 6.69 -0.53 -6.58
CA GLY A 56 7.11 0.40 -7.63
C GLY A 56 5.98 1.30 -8.14
N ILE A 57 4.80 0.74 -8.40
CA ILE A 57 3.61 1.51 -8.80
C ILE A 57 3.11 2.38 -7.63
N GLY A 58 3.12 1.86 -6.41
CA GLY A 58 2.76 2.61 -5.20
C GLY A 58 3.65 3.84 -5.00
N PHE A 59 4.97 3.69 -5.16
CA PHE A 59 5.94 4.79 -5.08
C PHE A 59 5.78 5.80 -6.22
N GLN A 60 5.53 5.36 -7.45
CA GLN A 60 5.21 6.28 -8.55
C GLN A 60 3.94 7.08 -8.30
N THR A 61 2.89 6.43 -7.77
CA THR A 61 1.63 7.10 -7.42
C THR A 61 1.85 8.13 -6.30
N LYS A 62 2.65 7.80 -5.27
CA LYS A 62 3.07 8.76 -4.24
C LYS A 62 3.83 9.94 -4.83
N LYS A 63 4.77 9.69 -5.74
CA LYS A 63 5.58 10.74 -6.38
C LYS A 63 4.71 11.69 -7.20
N LYS A 64 3.85 11.15 -8.07
CA LYS A 64 2.95 11.95 -8.91
C LYS A 64 2.03 12.86 -8.10
N TRP A 65 1.47 12.36 -6.99
CA TRP A 65 0.60 13.19 -6.14
C TRP A 65 1.34 14.23 -5.31
N ARG A 66 2.61 13.99 -4.99
CA ARG A 66 3.48 14.98 -4.38
C ARG A 66 3.82 16.11 -5.35
N GLU A 67 4.03 15.79 -6.63
CA GLU A 67 4.24 16.77 -7.71
C GLU A 67 2.97 17.58 -8.00
N GLU A 68 1.79 16.98 -7.85
CA GLU A 68 0.49 17.67 -7.98
C GLU A 68 0.09 18.48 -6.73
N GLY A 69 0.89 18.50 -5.67
CA GLY A 69 0.60 19.21 -4.41
C GLY A 69 -0.59 18.63 -3.61
N LYS A 70 -0.97 17.38 -3.88
CA LYS A 70 -2.12 16.68 -3.26
C LYS A 70 -1.70 15.73 -2.13
N LEU A 71 -0.48 15.88 -1.62
CA LEU A 71 0.15 15.00 -0.65
C LEU A 71 0.94 15.81 0.38
#